data_AF-A0A2K5LDP1-F1
#
_entry.id   AF-A0A2K5LDP1-F1
#
_cell.length_a   1.000
_cell.length_b   1.000
_cell.length_c   1.000
_cell.angle_alpha   90.00
_cell.angle_beta   90.00
_cell.angle_gamma   90.00
#
_symmetry.space_group_name_H-M   'P 1'
#
loop_
_entity.id
_entity.type
_entity.pdbx_description
1 polymer ?
#
loop_
_entity_poly.entity_id
_entity_poly.type
_entity_poly.pdbx_seq_one_letter_code
_entity_poly.pdbx_strand_id
1 'polypeptide(L)' 'MKALGTLRECKVVGRCPPTPKCHTLPLYRMRIFAPNDVIAKTRFWYFLSQLKKMKKSSGEIVYSHPCKV' A
#
# COMPACT_ATOMS: atom_id res chain seq x y z
N MET A 1 0.28 7.97 15.29
CA MET A 1 1.51 7.46 14.64
C MET A 1 2.66 7.88 15.54
N LYS A 2 3.53 6.97 16.01
CA LYS A 2 4.83 7.40 16.55
C LYS A 2 5.80 7.55 15.39
N ALA A 3 6.26 8.76 15.12
CA ALA A 3 7.33 9.01 14.15
C ALA A 3 8.66 8.75 14.87
N LEU A 4 9.08 7.48 14.88
CA LEU A 4 10.39 7.09 15.40
C LEU A 4 11.39 7.09 14.25
N GLY A 5 12.33 8.04 14.27
CA GLY A 5 13.45 8.13 13.34
C GLY A 5 13.16 8.82 12.00
N THR A 6 14.16 8.80 11.11
CA THR A 6 14.11 9.40 9.77
C THR A 6 13.11 8.67 8.88
N LEU A 7 12.10 9.39 8.39
CA LEU A 7 11.13 8.84 7.46
C LEU A 7 11.71 8.74 6.06
N ARG A 8 11.44 7.63 5.37
CA ARG A 8 11.79 7.42 3.97
C ARG A 8 10.52 7.44 3.14
N GLU A 9 10.58 8.01 1.95
CA GLU A 9 9.49 7.91 0.99
C GLU A 9 9.45 6.47 0.44
N CYS A 10 8.29 5.82 0.52
CA CYS A 10 8.04 4.51 -0.06
C CYS A 10 6.90 4.60 -1.06
N LYS A 11 7.12 4.10 -2.27
CA LYS A 11 6.08 3.90 -3.28
C LYS A 11 5.49 2.51 -3.10
N VAL A 12 4.23 2.44 -2.71
CA VAL A 12 3.48 1.20 -2.53
C VAL A 12 2.35 1.14 -3.54
N VAL A 13 2.22 0.00 -4.22
CA VAL A 13 1.16 -0.28 -5.19
C VAL A 13 0.47 -1.59 -4.83
N GLY A 14 -0.85 -1.59 -4.82
CA GLY A 14 -1.66 -2.77 -4.56
C GLY A 14 -2.96 -2.78 -5.34
N ARG A 15 -3.62 -3.93 -5.35
CA ARG A 15 -4.88 -4.17 -6.07
C ARG A 15 -5.71 -5.25 -5.39
N CYS A 16 -6.98 -5.36 -5.81
CA CYS A 16 -7.76 -6.58 -5.57
C CYS A 16 -7.15 -7.76 -6.35
N PRO A 17 -7.27 -9.00 -5.85
CA PRO A 17 -6.92 -10.19 -6.61
C PRO A 17 -7.91 -10.35 -7.79
N PRO A 18 -7.44 -10.86 -8.94
CA PRO A 18 -8.30 -11.13 -10.09
C PRO A 18 -9.43 -12.07 -9.69
N THR A 19 -10.66 -11.71 -10.05
CA THR A 19 -11.83 -12.56 -9.85
C THR A 19 -12.40 -12.96 -11.22
N PRO A 20 -13.08 -14.12 -11.34
CA PRO A 20 -13.63 -14.59 -12.62
C PRO A 20 -14.65 -13.63 -13.24
N LYS A 21 -15.19 -12.69 -12.46
CA LYS A 21 -16.12 -11.65 -12.93
C LYS A 21 -15.42 -10.36 -13.36
N CYS A 22 -14.19 -10.14 -12.93
CA CYS A 22 -13.46 -8.88 -13.15
C CYS A 22 -11.96 -9.16 -13.26
N HIS A 23 -11.50 -9.32 -14.50
CA HIS A 23 -10.11 -9.66 -14.82
C HIS A 23 -9.18 -8.44 -14.80
N THR A 24 -9.69 -7.25 -15.14
CA THR A 24 -8.94 -6.00 -15.18
C THR A 24 -9.26 -5.14 -13.96
N LEU A 25 -8.41 -5.24 -12.93
CA LEU A 25 -8.59 -4.54 -11.67
C LEU A 25 -7.72 -3.27 -11.60
N PRO A 26 -8.24 -2.16 -11.04
CA PRO A 26 -7.49 -0.93 -10.90
C PRO A 26 -6.30 -1.10 -9.94
N LEU A 27 -5.15 -0.57 -10.34
CA LEU A 27 -3.96 -0.47 -9.51
C LEU A 27 -4.01 0.80 -8.67
N TYR A 28 -3.84 0.66 -7.35
CA TYR A 28 -3.79 1.79 -6.43
C TYR A 28 -2.35 2.06 -6.01
N ARG A 29 -1.85 3.25 -6.33
CA ARG A 29 -0.51 3.72 -5.97
C ARG A 29 -0.59 4.75 -4.85
N MET A 30 0.26 4.60 -3.84
CA MET A 30 0.41 5.56 -2.77
C MET A 30 1.88 5.84 -2.44
N ARG A 31 2.17 7.10 -2.11
CA ARG A 31 3.46 7.53 -1.54
C ARG A 31 3.29 7.57 -0.03
N ILE A 32 4.11 6.81 0.69
CA ILE A 32 4.00 6.63 2.14
C ILE A 32 5.33 6.95 2.77
N PHE A 33 5.33 7.85 3.74
CA PHE A 33 6.50 8.18 4.53
C PHE A 33 6.55 7.24 5.75
N ALA A 34 7.56 6.38 5.80
CA ALA A 34 7.73 5.39 6.86
C ALA A 34 9.21 5.09 7.11
N PRO A 35 9.60 4.68 8.33
CA PRO A 35 10.98 4.33 8.63
C PRO A 35 11.40 2.98 8.04
N ASN A 36 10.45 2.07 7.79
CA ASN A 36 10.69 0.77 7.17
C ASN A 36 9.54 0.34 6.24
N ASP A 37 9.80 -0.68 5.42
CA ASP A 37 8.85 -1.21 4.44
C ASP A 37 7.61 -1.86 5.11
N VAL A 38 7.81 -2.55 6.24
CA VAL A 38 6.72 -3.21 6.98
C VAL A 38 5.67 -2.20 7.46
N ILE A 39 6.12 -1.07 8.01
CA ILE A 39 5.24 0.04 8.40
C ILE A 39 4.62 0.67 7.17
N ALA A 40 5.37 0.85 6.07
CA ALA A 40 4.81 1.39 4.83
C ALA A 40 3.63 0.54 4.31
N LYS A 41 3.78 -0.79 4.26
CA LYS A 41 2.72 -1.72 3.85
C LYS A 41 1.51 -1.68 4.80
N THR A 42 1.75 -1.62 6.11
CA THR A 42 0.67 -1.53 7.09
C THR A 42 -0.12 -0.23 6.92
N ARG A 43 0.57 0.88 6.65
CA ARG A 43 -0.06 2.18 6.37
C ARG A 43 -0.82 2.20 5.06
N PHE A 44 -0.29 1.54 4.03
CA PHE A 44 -0.98 1.39 2.76
C PHE A 44 -2.38 0.78 2.95
N TRP A 45 -2.46 -0.33 3.68
CA TRP A 45 -3.74 -0.96 3.98
C TRP A 45 -4.66 -0.12 4.86
N TYR A 46 -4.11 0.59 5.85
CA TYR A 46 -4.88 1.51 6.68
C TYR A 46 -5.56 2.59 5.83
N PHE A 47 -4.83 3.26 4.95
CA PHE A 47 -5.40 4.30 4.09
C PHE A 47 -6.31 3.74 2.99
N LEU A 48 -5.97 2.61 2.37
CA LEU A 48 -6.84 1.96 1.39
C LEU A 48 -8.18 1.51 1.97
N SER A 49 -8.20 1.06 3.22
CA SER A 49 -9.44 0.66 3.88
C SER A 49 -10.42 1.83 4.05
N GLN A 50 -9.89 3.03 4.28
CA GLN A 50 -10.69 4.26 4.39
C GLN A 50 -11.16 4.76 3.03
N LEU A 51 -10.31 4.69 2.00
CA LEU A 51 -10.61 5.25 0.67
C LEU A 51 -11.44 4.33 -0.22
N LYS A 52 -11.19 3.02 -0.16
CA LYS A 52 -11.72 2.04 -1.13
C LYS A 52 -12.35 0.81 -0.48
N LYS A 53 -12.56 0.80 0.85
CA LYS A 53 -13.10 -0.34 1.61
C LYS A 53 -12.36 -1.66 1.35
N MET A 54 -11.10 -1.59 0.92
CA MET A 54 -10.26 -2.75 0.68
C MET A 54 -9.45 -3.10 1.92
N LYS A 55 -9.34 -4.39 2.22
CA LYS A 55 -8.59 -4.91 3.36
C LYS A 55 -7.38 -5.69 2.86
N LYS A 56 -6.38 -5.87 3.75
CA LYS A 56 -5.21 -6.71 3.49
C LYS A 56 -5.58 -8.14 3.12
N SER A 57 -6.68 -8.68 3.66
CA SER A 57 -7.15 -10.04 3.35
C SER A 57 -7.78 -10.16 1.96
N SER A 58 -8.30 -9.06 1.41
CA SER A 58 -9.04 -9.04 0.14
C SER A 58 -8.22 -8.42 -1.00
N GLY A 59 -6.92 -8.20 -0.80
CA GLY A 59 -6.06 -7.48 -1.72
C GLY A 59 -4.62 -7.92 -1.61
N GLU A 60 -3.84 -7.62 -2.64
CA GLU A 60 -2.41 -7.92 -2.71
C GLU A 60 -1.61 -6.65 -2.96
N ILE A 61 -0.37 -6.62 -2.43
CA ILE A 61 0.62 -5.59 -2.75
C ILE A 61 1.44 -6.13 -3.92
N VAL A 62 1.39 -5.43 -5.04
CA VAL A 62 2.10 -5.79 -6.28
C VAL A 62 3.52 -5.24 -6.26
N TYR A 63 3.72 -4.07 -5.66
CA TYR A 63 5.00 -3.39 -5.64
C TYR A 63 5.18 -2.59 -4.34
N SER A 64 6.33 -2.72 -3.71
CA SER A 64 6.71 -1.92 -2.55
C SER A 64 8.20 -1.59 -2.64
N HIS A 65 8.52 -0.31 -2.83
CA HIS A 65 9.91 0.10 -3.00
C HIS A 65 10.18 1.45 -2.33
N PRO A 66 11.29 1.61 -1.59
CA PRO A 66 11.73 2.91 -1.10
C PRO A 66 12.15 3.80 -2.28
N CYS A 67 11.59 5.00 -2.38
CA CYS A 67 12.08 6.01 -3.31
C CYS A 67 13.32 6.65 -2.69
N LYS A 68 14.45 6.57 -3.40
CA LYS A 68 15.55 7.50 -3.14
C LYS A 68 15.13 8.82 -3.77
N VAL A 69 15.00 9.85 -2.95
CA VAL A 69 14.87 11.24 -3.40
C VAL A 69 16.16 11.63 -4.09
#